data_AF-A0A851PSZ8-F1
#
_entry.id   AF-A0A851PSZ8-F1
#
_cell.length_a   1.000
_cell.length_b   1.000
_cell.length_c   1.000
_cell.angle_alpha   90.00
_cell.angle_beta   90.00
_cell.angle_gamma   90.00
#
_symmetry.space_group_name_H-M   'P 1'
#
loop_
_entity.id
_entity.type
_entity.pdbx_description
1 polymer ?
#
loop_
_entity_poly.entity_id
_entity_poly.type
_entity_poly.pdbx_seq_one_letter_code
_entity_poly.pdbx_strand_id
1 'polypeptide(L)'
;TNCLTMVWRLFRNLSEDQQRYEKQLIFEHPAFVKVCQQLLRDSRRMTRGDLVFSLHAVVNLGVPQNTLLVQTLVRVCQEKLNQFDNRCISVLATTLAGLDKDKNVSALQAGLQLLVEQRIPGIGDIFVLQNLMKCMGKDAPVFLKKKLEFAVLKEIDHLTFPNALRLFFALVAMNYCSIPILNACSKKIQENVQDAPFRQLIFILEACYNLQYRNLELFSALADYVSSTACLWDKRQIILFLSAFETLGFQPSELMGIFAEKVTEDPEFLNLKNLLIVLRVYSRLNYVPRGQKHRFFETLDSCLNKYLPQIPNTDLLKAAYALCILGYLPHRAIDELLQKDSRDELLLSDGLYKEQKEMMLRCVKACMELDSPSFTKPGFVLTENFSSLVSLSLRKAQEALIELLGDENMFRQNVRLPYKYHIDFEIVMDSERKKVLPIAATDDHADSSVQRLAFLFVPLAAFCVGTTHPQGKLGMKKRHLNKLGYHVILVPNKKFQEMTKEDAVEFLKGKIYSENALPFSEVTVQDNN
;
A
#
# COMPACT_ATOMS: atom_id res chain seq x y z
N THR A 1 37.00 -20.99 -24.38
CA THR A 1 35.75 -20.89 -23.60
C THR A 1 36.08 -21.05 -22.14
N ASN A 2 35.71 -20.08 -21.31
CA ASN A 2 36.10 -20.03 -19.91
C ASN A 2 35.46 -21.17 -19.09
N CYS A 3 36.28 -22.10 -18.59
CA CYS A 3 35.83 -23.28 -17.84
C CYS A 3 34.98 -22.88 -16.62
N LEU A 4 35.32 -21.79 -15.93
CA LEU A 4 34.57 -21.31 -14.76
C LEU A 4 33.18 -20.80 -15.13
N THR A 5 33.03 -20.13 -16.26
CA THR A 5 31.73 -19.68 -16.75
C THR A 5 30.84 -20.87 -17.10
N MET A 6 31.43 -21.96 -17.61
CA MET A 6 30.69 -23.20 -17.90
C MET A 6 30.26 -23.91 -16.61
N VAL A 7 31.17 -24.02 -15.63
CA VAL A 7 30.86 -24.57 -14.30
C VAL A 7 29.74 -23.78 -13.64
N TRP A 8 29.82 -22.45 -13.64
CA TRP A 8 28.75 -21.59 -13.12
C TRP A 8 27.42 -21.77 -13.86
N ARG A 9 27.44 -21.89 -15.20
CA ARG A 9 26.23 -22.10 -16.00
C ARG A 9 25.54 -23.41 -15.65
N LEU A 10 26.30 -24.48 -15.45
CA LEU A 10 25.78 -25.78 -15.04
C LEU A 10 25.25 -25.71 -13.61
N PHE A 11 26.02 -25.12 -12.70
CA PHE A 11 25.69 -24.98 -11.28
C PHE A 11 24.38 -24.21 -11.05
N ARG A 12 24.18 -23.09 -11.75
CA ARG A 12 22.99 -22.23 -11.59
C ARG A 12 21.68 -22.92 -11.96
N ASN A 13 21.71 -23.97 -12.78
CA ASN A 13 20.51 -24.68 -13.22
C ASN A 13 20.08 -25.79 -12.25
N LEU A 14 20.85 -26.04 -11.18
CA LEU A 14 20.55 -27.04 -10.16
C LEU A 14 19.57 -26.53 -9.10
N SER A 15 18.86 -27.43 -8.43
CA SER A 15 18.02 -27.08 -7.27
C SER A 15 18.86 -26.60 -6.07
N GLU A 16 18.26 -25.89 -5.11
CA GLU A 16 19.00 -25.37 -3.95
C GLU A 16 19.69 -26.48 -3.13
N ASP A 17 19.05 -27.64 -2.98
CA ASP A 17 19.62 -28.79 -2.26
C ASP A 17 20.81 -29.38 -3.02
N GLN A 18 20.72 -29.48 -4.34
CA GLN A 18 21.80 -29.94 -5.21
C GLN A 18 22.98 -28.96 -5.21
N GLN A 19 22.71 -27.66 -5.22
CA GLN A 19 23.75 -26.63 -5.20
C GLN A 19 24.64 -26.72 -3.97
N ARG A 20 24.10 -27.09 -2.79
CA ARG A 20 24.92 -27.25 -1.57
C ARG A 20 25.95 -28.36 -1.71
N TYR A 21 25.51 -29.53 -2.19
CA TYR A 21 26.36 -30.70 -2.36
C TYR A 21 27.38 -30.50 -3.50
N GLU A 22 26.93 -30.01 -4.65
CA GLU A 22 27.79 -29.75 -5.81
C GLU A 22 28.83 -28.67 -5.52
N LYS A 23 28.48 -27.66 -4.70
CA LYS A 23 29.44 -26.65 -4.28
C LYS A 23 30.60 -27.29 -3.51
N GLN A 24 30.33 -28.24 -2.61
CA GLN A 24 31.40 -28.92 -1.88
C GLN A 24 32.30 -29.72 -2.84
N LEU A 25 31.71 -30.48 -3.76
CA LEU A 25 32.46 -31.25 -4.75
C LEU A 25 33.34 -30.38 -5.65
N ILE A 26 32.84 -29.22 -6.10
CA ILE A 26 33.60 -28.28 -6.92
C ILE A 26 34.85 -27.79 -6.18
N PHE A 27 34.73 -27.46 -4.89
CA PHE A 27 35.85 -26.93 -4.10
C PHE A 27 36.86 -28.01 -3.73
N GLU A 28 36.42 -29.26 -3.53
CA GLU A 28 37.29 -30.41 -3.26
C GLU A 28 38.01 -30.90 -4.53
N HIS A 29 37.50 -30.59 -5.72
CA HIS A 29 38.08 -31.06 -6.96
C HIS A 29 39.44 -30.41 -7.25
N PRO A 30 40.53 -31.18 -7.45
CA PRO A 30 41.89 -30.64 -7.58
C PRO A 30 42.07 -29.74 -8.82
N ALA A 31 41.26 -29.93 -9.86
CA ALA A 31 41.30 -29.04 -11.03
C ALA A 31 40.75 -27.63 -10.72
N PHE A 32 39.85 -27.46 -9.75
CA PHE A 32 39.30 -26.14 -9.42
C PHE A 32 40.40 -25.21 -8.89
N VAL A 33 41.23 -25.70 -7.98
CA VAL A 33 42.41 -24.96 -7.47
C VAL A 33 43.37 -24.59 -8.60
N LYS A 34 43.66 -25.53 -9.51
CA LYS A 34 44.52 -25.27 -10.69
C LYS A 34 43.94 -24.16 -11.58
N VAL A 35 42.63 -24.20 -11.84
CA VAL A 35 41.93 -23.18 -12.64
C VAL A 35 41.95 -21.82 -11.94
N CYS A 36 41.73 -21.77 -10.62
CA CYS A 36 41.83 -20.54 -9.83
C CYS A 36 43.25 -19.94 -9.87
N GLN A 37 44.30 -20.77 -9.77
CA GLN A 37 45.68 -20.33 -9.88
C GLN A 37 46.03 -19.81 -11.27
N GLN A 38 45.55 -20.49 -12.33
CA GLN A 38 45.73 -20.03 -13.70
C GLN A 38 45.03 -18.70 -13.93
N LEU A 39 43.79 -18.57 -13.44
CA LEU A 39 43.02 -17.33 -13.54
C LEU A 39 43.73 -16.17 -12.83
N LEU A 40 44.32 -16.40 -11.66
CA LEU A 40 45.10 -15.39 -10.95
C LEU A 40 46.30 -14.91 -11.78
N ARG A 41 47.07 -15.85 -12.37
CA ARG A 41 48.26 -15.57 -13.18
C ARG A 41 47.93 -14.83 -14.48
N ASP A 42 46.86 -15.24 -15.15
CA ASP A 42 46.52 -14.76 -16.49
C ASP A 42 45.54 -13.58 -16.51
N SER A 43 44.98 -13.19 -15.36
CA SER A 43 43.95 -12.15 -15.21
C SER A 43 44.20 -10.89 -16.07
N ARG A 44 45.43 -10.38 -16.09
CA ARG A 44 45.83 -9.19 -16.87
C ARG A 44 45.84 -9.42 -18.38
N ARG A 45 46.04 -10.65 -18.85
CA ARG A 45 46.09 -11.02 -20.28
C ARG A 45 44.72 -11.44 -20.82
N MET A 46 43.72 -11.64 -19.95
CA MET A 46 42.39 -12.06 -20.36
C MET A 46 41.68 -11.02 -21.23
N THR A 47 40.80 -11.53 -22.10
CA THR A 47 39.83 -10.71 -22.80
C THR A 47 38.87 -10.04 -21.81
N ARG A 48 38.27 -8.93 -22.22
CA ARG A 48 37.35 -8.11 -21.40
C ARG A 48 36.17 -8.92 -20.89
N GLY A 49 35.54 -9.68 -21.79
CA GLY A 49 34.45 -10.58 -21.47
C GLY A 49 34.89 -11.67 -20.52
N ASP A 50 35.95 -12.43 -20.86
CA ASP A 50 36.39 -13.54 -20.01
C ASP A 50 36.75 -13.08 -18.60
N LEU A 51 37.34 -11.90 -18.44
CA LEU A 51 37.65 -11.32 -17.13
C LEU A 51 36.39 -11.08 -16.29
N VAL A 52 35.40 -10.34 -16.82
CA VAL A 52 34.19 -9.99 -16.08
C VAL A 52 33.34 -11.23 -15.79
N PHE A 53 33.19 -12.12 -16.77
CA PHE A 53 32.44 -13.37 -16.58
C PHE A 53 33.17 -14.33 -15.62
N SER A 54 34.51 -14.33 -15.56
CA SER A 54 35.26 -15.07 -14.54
C SER A 54 34.98 -14.55 -13.16
N LEU A 55 35.07 -13.23 -12.96
CA LEU A 55 34.79 -12.60 -11.66
C LEU A 55 33.37 -12.94 -11.22
N HIS A 56 32.39 -12.80 -12.12
CA HIS A 56 31.00 -13.15 -11.86
C HIS A 56 30.85 -14.64 -11.47
N ALA A 57 31.47 -15.55 -12.21
CA ALA A 57 31.39 -16.98 -11.92
C ALA A 57 32.02 -17.33 -10.57
N VAL A 58 33.23 -16.84 -10.29
CA VAL A 58 33.98 -17.11 -9.06
C VAL A 58 33.21 -16.63 -7.82
N VAL A 59 32.64 -15.42 -7.88
CA VAL A 59 31.83 -14.86 -6.79
C VAL A 59 30.56 -15.69 -6.57
N ASN A 60 29.81 -16.02 -7.62
CA ASN A 60 28.56 -16.76 -7.47
C ASN A 60 28.73 -18.26 -7.16
N LEU A 61 29.88 -18.84 -7.50
CA LEU A 61 30.27 -20.17 -7.00
C LEU A 61 30.60 -20.13 -5.49
N GLY A 62 30.69 -18.95 -4.90
CA GLY A 62 30.86 -18.75 -3.46
C GLY A 62 32.31 -18.74 -3.00
N VAL A 63 33.25 -18.40 -3.90
CA VAL A 63 34.64 -18.12 -3.48
C VAL A 63 34.65 -16.84 -2.64
N PRO A 64 35.22 -16.87 -1.41
CA PRO A 64 35.16 -15.73 -0.51
C PRO A 64 35.79 -14.46 -1.11
N GLN A 65 35.16 -13.31 -0.84
CA GLN A 65 35.57 -12.00 -1.37
C GLN A 65 36.98 -11.58 -0.94
N ASN A 66 37.40 -11.98 0.26
CA ASN A 66 38.72 -11.65 0.82
C ASN A 66 39.87 -12.45 0.18
N THR A 67 39.59 -13.39 -0.71
CA THR A 67 40.64 -14.16 -1.41
C THR A 67 41.45 -13.26 -2.36
N LEU A 68 42.74 -13.59 -2.49
CA LEU A 68 43.63 -12.91 -3.44
C LEU A 68 43.08 -12.97 -4.88
N LEU A 69 42.41 -14.07 -5.24
CA LEU A 69 41.80 -14.25 -6.55
C LEU A 69 40.72 -13.20 -6.83
N VAL A 70 39.71 -13.11 -5.96
CA VAL A 70 38.60 -12.16 -6.15
C VAL A 70 39.13 -10.72 -6.15
N GLN A 71 39.99 -10.38 -5.19
CA GLN A 71 40.56 -9.03 -5.09
C GLN A 71 41.42 -8.65 -6.30
N THR A 72 42.18 -9.60 -6.86
CA THR A 72 42.96 -9.37 -8.09
C THR A 72 42.04 -9.15 -9.28
N LEU A 73 41.00 -9.96 -9.44
CA LEU A 73 40.04 -9.80 -10.54
C LEU A 73 39.28 -8.47 -10.45
N VAL A 74 38.87 -8.05 -9.24
CA VAL A 74 38.26 -6.73 -9.02
C VAL A 74 39.20 -5.61 -9.45
N ARG A 75 40.48 -5.66 -9.06
CA ARG A 75 41.47 -4.65 -9.46
C ARG A 75 41.74 -4.63 -10.97
N VAL A 76 41.88 -5.80 -11.60
CA VAL A 76 42.09 -5.86 -13.06
C VAL A 76 40.84 -5.37 -13.80
N CYS A 77 39.63 -5.62 -13.28
CA CYS A 77 38.40 -5.02 -13.79
C CYS A 77 38.41 -3.50 -13.67
N GLN A 78 38.95 -2.95 -12.58
CA GLN A 78 39.12 -1.51 -12.40
C GLN A 78 40.10 -0.91 -13.41
N GLU A 79 41.26 -1.54 -13.62
CA GLU A 79 42.26 -1.09 -14.61
C GLU A 79 41.70 -1.09 -16.04
N LYS A 80 40.85 -2.07 -16.39
CA LYS A 80 40.29 -2.24 -17.74
C LYS A 80 38.90 -1.63 -17.93
N LEU A 81 38.36 -0.95 -16.93
CA LEU A 81 36.95 -0.54 -16.85
C LEU A 81 36.45 0.20 -18.11
N ASN A 82 37.21 1.18 -18.59
CA ASN A 82 36.83 2.01 -19.76
C ASN A 82 36.69 1.22 -21.07
N GLN A 83 37.23 -0.01 -21.10
CA GLN A 83 37.26 -0.85 -22.29
C GLN A 83 36.05 -1.80 -22.38
N PHE A 84 35.26 -1.94 -21.31
CA PHE A 84 34.13 -2.86 -21.25
C PHE A 84 32.97 -2.40 -22.14
N ASP A 85 32.28 -3.37 -22.75
CA ASP A 85 31.04 -3.14 -23.50
C ASP A 85 29.82 -3.12 -22.56
N ASN A 86 28.64 -2.79 -23.09
CA ASN A 86 27.41 -2.68 -22.31
C ASN A 86 27.07 -3.99 -21.56
N ARG A 87 27.36 -5.13 -22.17
CA ARG A 87 27.14 -6.45 -21.56
C ARG A 87 28.07 -6.70 -20.38
N CYS A 88 29.36 -6.39 -20.52
CA CYS A 88 30.33 -6.50 -19.44
C CYS A 88 30.00 -5.53 -18.30
N ILE A 89 29.64 -4.28 -18.59
CA ILE A 89 29.20 -3.29 -17.59
C ILE A 89 28.00 -3.82 -16.80
N SER A 90 27.00 -4.37 -17.49
CA SER A 90 25.80 -4.96 -16.86
C SER A 90 26.14 -6.13 -15.92
N VAL A 91 26.96 -7.08 -16.37
CA VAL A 91 27.35 -8.25 -15.57
C VAL A 91 28.22 -7.82 -14.38
N LEU A 92 29.11 -6.87 -14.59
CA LEU A 92 29.96 -6.32 -13.53
C LEU A 92 29.11 -5.64 -12.45
N ALA A 93 28.11 -4.83 -12.84
CA ALA A 93 27.17 -4.19 -11.92
C ALA A 93 26.45 -5.23 -11.03
N THR A 94 25.92 -6.30 -11.63
CA THR A 94 25.28 -7.40 -10.89
C THR A 94 26.24 -8.08 -9.92
N THR A 95 27.48 -8.32 -10.35
CA THR A 95 28.49 -8.96 -9.50
C THR A 95 28.84 -8.10 -8.29
N LEU A 96 29.04 -6.80 -8.50
CA LEU A 96 29.39 -5.85 -7.44
C LEU A 96 28.24 -5.60 -6.48
N ALA A 97 26.98 -5.73 -6.91
CA ALA A 97 25.82 -5.61 -6.03
C ALA A 97 25.70 -6.75 -5.00
N GLY A 98 26.31 -7.91 -5.29
CA GLY A 98 26.33 -9.06 -4.39
C GLY A 98 27.57 -9.15 -3.49
N LEU A 99 28.51 -8.21 -3.60
CA LEU A 99 29.74 -8.17 -2.79
C LEU A 99 29.60 -7.18 -1.63
N ASP A 100 30.26 -7.49 -0.52
CA ASP A 100 30.37 -6.58 0.63
C ASP A 100 31.20 -5.34 0.27
N LYS A 101 30.90 -4.21 0.91
CA LYS A 101 31.62 -2.96 0.65
C LYS A 101 33.03 -3.02 1.24
N ASP A 102 34.05 -3.11 0.38
CA ASP A 102 35.47 -2.90 0.71
C ASP A 102 36.09 -1.78 -0.15
N LYS A 103 37.35 -1.41 0.13
CA LYS A 103 38.05 -0.33 -0.59
C LYS A 103 38.12 -0.56 -2.10
N ASN A 104 38.37 -1.79 -2.57
CA ASN A 104 38.50 -2.09 -3.99
C ASN A 104 37.13 -2.16 -4.67
N VAL A 105 36.14 -2.79 -4.03
CA VAL A 105 34.76 -2.88 -4.51
C VAL A 105 34.11 -1.49 -4.60
N SER A 106 34.26 -0.65 -3.57
CA SER A 106 33.73 0.71 -3.58
C SER A 106 34.40 1.59 -4.64
N ALA A 107 35.73 1.47 -4.82
CA ALA A 107 36.43 2.21 -5.88
C ALA A 107 35.96 1.78 -7.29
N LEU A 108 35.76 0.47 -7.51
CA LEU A 108 35.26 -0.04 -8.77
C LEU A 108 33.79 0.33 -9.01
N GLN A 109 32.93 0.30 -7.98
CA GLN A 109 31.54 0.75 -8.06
C GLN A 109 31.46 2.23 -8.43
N ALA A 110 32.28 3.09 -7.81
CA ALA A 110 32.33 4.52 -8.13
C ALA A 110 32.82 4.77 -9.57
N GLY A 111 33.89 4.08 -9.98
CA GLY A 111 34.36 4.13 -11.37
C GLY A 111 33.30 3.68 -12.37
N LEU A 112 32.58 2.59 -12.06
CA LEU A 112 31.51 2.06 -12.89
C LEU A 112 30.34 3.04 -13.00
N GLN A 113 29.96 3.71 -11.91
CA GLN A 113 28.94 4.76 -11.93
C GLN A 113 29.32 5.91 -12.86
N LEU A 114 30.57 6.40 -12.80
CA LEU A 114 31.06 7.46 -13.69
C LEU A 114 31.06 7.02 -15.16
N LEU A 115 31.50 5.79 -15.45
CA LEU A 115 31.49 5.25 -16.81
C LEU A 115 30.06 5.12 -17.36
N VAL A 116 29.15 4.58 -16.54
CA VAL A 116 27.75 4.44 -16.90
C VAL A 116 27.13 5.82 -17.16
N GLU A 117 27.40 6.80 -16.30
CA GLU A 117 26.91 8.17 -16.49
C GLU A 117 27.26 8.74 -17.88
N GLN A 118 28.50 8.53 -18.32
CA GLN A 118 28.98 9.02 -19.61
C GLN A 118 28.36 8.26 -20.79
N ARG A 119 28.09 6.96 -20.62
CA ARG A 119 27.69 6.06 -21.71
C ARG A 119 26.20 5.78 -21.82
N ILE A 120 25.39 6.09 -20.80
CA ILE A 120 23.93 5.88 -20.80
C ILE A 120 23.26 6.31 -22.11
N PRO A 121 23.55 7.49 -22.70
CA PRO A 121 22.87 7.93 -23.92
C PRO A 121 23.01 6.98 -25.12
N GLY A 122 24.04 6.12 -25.14
CA GLY A 122 24.29 5.13 -26.19
C GLY A 122 23.89 3.70 -25.84
N ILE A 123 23.22 3.48 -24.70
CA ILE A 123 22.70 2.15 -24.32
C ILE A 123 21.24 2.04 -24.79
N GLY A 124 21.01 1.33 -25.89
CA GLY A 124 19.67 1.03 -26.42
C GLY A 124 19.09 -0.33 -25.98
N ASP A 125 19.77 -1.07 -25.11
CA ASP A 125 19.28 -2.37 -24.62
C ASP A 125 18.56 -2.20 -23.28
N ILE A 126 17.22 -2.34 -23.29
CA ILE A 126 16.36 -2.29 -22.09
C ILE A 126 16.83 -3.27 -21.02
N PHE A 127 17.31 -4.46 -21.41
CA PHE A 127 17.79 -5.45 -20.45
C PHE A 127 19.02 -4.97 -19.69
N VAL A 128 19.92 -4.26 -20.36
CA VAL A 128 21.07 -3.63 -19.71
C VAL A 128 20.60 -2.50 -18.81
N LEU A 129 19.74 -1.61 -19.31
CA LEU A 129 19.25 -0.45 -18.55
C LEU A 129 18.54 -0.85 -17.25
N GLN A 130 17.59 -1.80 -17.30
CA GLN A 130 16.87 -2.26 -16.11
C GLN A 130 17.82 -2.91 -15.08
N ASN A 131 18.86 -3.62 -15.55
CA ASN A 131 19.81 -4.26 -14.65
C ASN A 131 20.73 -3.24 -13.98
N LEU A 132 21.16 -2.20 -14.71
CA LEU A 132 21.91 -1.08 -14.14
C LEU A 132 21.09 -0.31 -13.11
N MET A 133 19.81 -0.01 -13.42
CA MET A 133 18.89 0.59 -12.45
C MET A 133 18.76 -0.26 -11.18
N LYS A 134 18.59 -1.58 -11.32
CA LYS A 134 18.47 -2.49 -10.18
C LYS A 134 19.74 -2.55 -9.33
N CYS A 135 20.90 -2.70 -9.96
CA CYS A 135 22.16 -3.01 -9.26
C CYS A 135 22.88 -1.77 -8.74
N MET A 136 22.75 -0.64 -9.43
CA MET A 136 23.51 0.58 -9.12
C MET A 136 22.62 1.76 -8.72
N GLY A 137 21.31 1.65 -8.92
CA GLY A 137 20.39 2.76 -8.79
C GLY A 137 20.11 3.19 -7.35
N LYS A 138 20.12 2.29 -6.35
CA LYS A 138 19.71 2.62 -4.98
C LYS A 138 20.47 3.83 -4.41
N ASP A 139 21.80 3.75 -4.44
CA ASP A 139 22.73 4.76 -3.92
C ASP A 139 23.15 5.78 -4.99
N ALA A 140 22.58 5.72 -6.20
CA ALA A 140 22.92 6.63 -7.28
C ALA A 140 22.41 8.06 -7.02
N PRO A 141 23.14 9.10 -7.48
CA PRO A 141 22.65 10.47 -7.42
C PRO A 141 21.43 10.66 -8.34
N VAL A 142 20.56 11.62 -7.99
CA VAL A 142 19.29 11.87 -8.69
C VAL A 142 19.48 12.15 -10.18
N PHE A 143 20.55 12.85 -10.57
CA PHE A 143 20.83 13.12 -11.99
C PHE A 143 21.08 11.82 -12.78
N LEU A 144 21.73 10.81 -12.18
CA LEU A 144 22.03 9.53 -12.84
C LEU A 144 20.74 8.72 -13.00
N LYS A 145 19.87 8.74 -11.98
CA LYS A 145 18.53 8.15 -12.05
C LYS A 145 17.71 8.76 -13.19
N LYS A 146 17.74 10.08 -13.35
CA LYS A 146 17.08 10.80 -14.47
C LYS A 146 17.67 10.43 -15.84
N LYS A 147 19.00 10.29 -15.95
CA LYS A 147 19.65 9.85 -17.20
C LYS A 147 19.21 8.42 -17.57
N LEU A 148 19.16 7.51 -16.60
CA LEU A 148 18.66 6.14 -16.80
C LEU A 148 17.18 6.13 -17.21
N GLU A 149 16.35 6.93 -16.54
CA GLU A 149 14.94 7.11 -16.91
C GLU A 149 14.80 7.57 -18.36
N PHE A 150 15.54 8.61 -18.77
CA PHE A 150 15.50 9.10 -20.15
C PHE A 150 15.93 8.05 -21.18
N ALA A 151 16.96 7.25 -20.87
CA ALA A 151 17.39 6.16 -21.76
C ALA A 151 16.32 5.06 -21.87
N VAL A 152 15.65 4.69 -20.78
CA VAL A 152 14.54 3.72 -20.83
C VAL A 152 13.37 4.28 -21.63
N LEU A 153 13.06 5.58 -21.49
CA LEU A 153 11.95 6.22 -22.19
C LEU A 153 12.16 6.27 -23.72
N LYS A 154 13.41 6.30 -24.21
CA LYS A 154 13.69 6.19 -25.65
C LYS A 154 13.32 4.83 -26.24
N GLU A 155 13.39 3.78 -25.44
CA GLU A 155 13.14 2.40 -25.86
C GLU A 155 11.74 1.92 -25.44
N ILE A 156 10.90 2.80 -24.92
CA ILE A 156 9.64 2.44 -24.25
C ILE A 156 8.62 1.79 -25.20
N ASP A 157 8.65 2.15 -26.48
CA ASP A 157 7.74 1.62 -27.50
C ASP A 157 8.01 0.14 -27.82
N HIS A 158 9.22 -0.35 -27.53
CA HIS A 158 9.64 -1.74 -27.72
C HIS A 158 9.49 -2.58 -26.45
N LEU A 159 8.73 -2.09 -25.46
CA LEU A 159 8.56 -2.75 -24.19
C LEU A 159 7.76 -4.06 -24.33
N THR A 160 8.43 -5.17 -24.05
CA THR A 160 7.80 -6.50 -23.92
C THR A 160 7.27 -6.70 -22.50
N PHE A 161 6.30 -7.60 -22.33
CA PHE A 161 5.74 -7.93 -21.01
C PHE A 161 6.81 -8.35 -19.97
N PRO A 162 7.78 -9.25 -20.29
CA PRO A 162 8.84 -9.59 -19.34
C PRO A 162 9.73 -8.41 -18.96
N ASN A 163 9.97 -7.47 -19.88
CA ASN A 163 10.75 -6.26 -19.61
C ASN A 163 9.94 -5.27 -18.76
N ALA A 164 8.62 -5.15 -18.98
CA ALA A 164 7.75 -4.30 -18.18
C ALA A 164 7.80 -4.69 -16.69
N LEU A 165 7.67 -5.99 -16.40
CA LEU A 165 7.78 -6.52 -15.04
C LEU A 165 9.15 -6.23 -14.41
N ARG A 166 10.23 -6.50 -15.16
CA ARG A 166 11.60 -6.30 -14.67
C ARG A 166 11.91 -4.82 -14.44
N LEU A 167 11.42 -3.92 -15.29
CA LEU A 167 11.54 -2.47 -15.10
C LEU A 167 10.77 -2.00 -13.87
N PHE A 168 9.56 -2.53 -13.65
CA PHE A 168 8.77 -2.24 -12.46
C PHE A 168 9.58 -2.53 -11.18
N PHE A 169 10.21 -3.71 -11.11
CA PHE A 169 11.05 -4.10 -9.97
C PHE A 169 12.39 -3.37 -9.92
N ALA A 170 12.96 -2.99 -11.07
CA ALA A 170 14.17 -2.19 -11.11
C ALA A 170 13.96 -0.79 -10.52
N LEU A 171 12.79 -0.18 -10.75
CA LEU A 171 12.41 1.10 -10.14
C LEU A 171 12.29 1.01 -8.61
N VAL A 172 11.71 -0.08 -8.10
CA VAL A 172 11.66 -0.38 -6.66
C VAL A 172 13.08 -0.48 -6.09
N ALA A 173 13.95 -1.27 -6.71
CA ALA A 173 15.34 -1.44 -6.27
C ALA A 173 16.13 -0.13 -6.32
N MET A 174 15.86 0.73 -7.31
CA MET A 174 16.44 2.06 -7.45
C MET A 174 15.86 3.08 -6.46
N ASN A 175 14.76 2.75 -5.78
CA ASN A 175 13.96 3.68 -4.97
C ASN A 175 13.65 4.97 -5.74
N TYR A 176 13.04 4.82 -6.92
CA TYR A 176 12.75 5.93 -7.83
C TYR A 176 11.39 5.74 -8.50
N CYS A 177 10.51 6.73 -8.35
CA CYS A 177 9.16 6.70 -8.92
C CYS A 177 9.13 7.50 -10.24
N SER A 178 9.27 6.80 -11.36
CA SER A 178 9.07 7.37 -12.70
C SER A 178 7.65 7.08 -13.17
N ILE A 179 6.75 8.06 -13.07
CA ILE A 179 5.35 7.91 -13.53
C ILE A 179 5.26 7.54 -15.01
N PRO A 180 6.04 8.13 -15.94
CA PRO A 180 5.97 7.75 -17.36
C PRO A 180 6.34 6.28 -17.62
N ILE A 181 7.43 5.78 -17.01
CA ILE A 181 7.84 4.37 -17.16
C ILE A 181 6.81 3.45 -16.51
N LEU A 182 6.34 3.80 -15.31
CA LEU A 182 5.34 3.00 -14.59
C LEU A 182 4.02 2.92 -15.36
N ASN A 183 3.56 4.00 -15.99
CA ASN A 183 2.36 4.00 -16.82
C ASN A 183 2.51 3.08 -18.04
N ALA A 184 3.64 3.18 -18.76
CA ALA A 184 3.91 2.30 -19.91
C ALA A 184 4.02 0.82 -19.50
N CYS A 185 4.72 0.53 -18.40
CA CYS A 185 4.80 -0.83 -17.86
C CYS A 185 3.43 -1.34 -17.43
N SER A 186 2.63 -0.50 -16.76
CA SER A 186 1.28 -0.85 -16.29
C SER A 186 0.38 -1.22 -17.45
N LYS A 187 0.41 -0.47 -18.57
CA LYS A 187 -0.35 -0.81 -19.78
C LYS A 187 0.04 -2.18 -20.33
N LYS A 188 1.34 -2.48 -20.44
CA LYS A 188 1.82 -3.81 -20.89
C LYS A 188 1.48 -4.95 -19.94
N ILE A 189 1.48 -4.69 -18.64
CA ILE A 189 1.05 -5.66 -17.63
C ILE A 189 -0.44 -5.92 -17.76
N GLN A 190 -1.27 -4.88 -17.91
CA GLN A 190 -2.73 -4.99 -18.10
C GLN A 190 -3.09 -5.84 -19.33
N GLU A 191 -2.38 -5.66 -20.45
CA GLU A 191 -2.59 -6.45 -21.68
C GLU A 191 -2.28 -7.95 -21.50
N ASN A 192 -1.45 -8.34 -20.52
CA ASN A 192 -0.93 -9.70 -20.37
C ASN A 192 -1.03 -10.22 -18.91
N VAL A 193 -2.01 -9.74 -18.12
CA VAL A 193 -2.12 -10.09 -16.68
C VAL A 193 -2.20 -11.60 -16.47
N GLN A 194 -2.88 -12.30 -17.39
CA GLN A 194 -3.06 -13.76 -17.36
C GLN A 194 -1.74 -14.56 -17.40
N ASP A 195 -0.67 -13.97 -17.95
CA ASP A 195 0.64 -14.62 -18.07
C ASP A 195 1.51 -14.41 -16.81
N ALA A 196 1.08 -13.56 -15.87
CA ALA A 196 1.80 -13.31 -14.63
C ALA A 196 1.45 -14.37 -13.56
N PRO A 197 2.42 -15.14 -13.04
CA PRO A 197 2.19 -16.03 -11.91
C PRO A 197 1.88 -15.26 -10.63
N PHE A 198 1.19 -15.91 -9.69
CA PHE A 198 0.80 -15.40 -8.37
C PHE A 198 1.84 -14.48 -7.71
N ARG A 199 3.10 -14.95 -7.60
CA ARG A 199 4.16 -14.19 -6.93
C ARG A 199 4.44 -12.86 -7.61
N GLN A 200 4.39 -12.81 -8.95
CA GLN A 200 4.61 -11.56 -9.68
C GLN A 200 3.46 -10.59 -9.49
N LEU A 201 2.21 -11.07 -9.50
CA LEU A 201 1.03 -10.23 -9.23
C LEU A 201 1.12 -9.57 -7.84
N ILE A 202 1.47 -10.33 -6.80
CA ILE A 202 1.70 -9.79 -5.46
C ILE A 202 2.84 -8.75 -5.46
N PHE A 203 3.97 -9.06 -6.10
CA PHE A 203 5.08 -8.11 -6.16
C PHE A 203 4.75 -6.83 -6.92
N ILE A 204 3.87 -6.86 -7.93
CA ILE A 204 3.40 -5.65 -8.61
C ILE A 204 2.63 -4.77 -7.63
N LEU A 205 1.69 -5.33 -6.87
CA LEU A 205 0.92 -4.58 -5.86
C LEU A 205 1.83 -4.01 -4.75
N GLU A 206 2.78 -4.79 -4.25
CA GLU A 206 3.77 -4.31 -3.27
C GLU A 206 4.68 -3.22 -3.85
N ALA A 207 5.09 -3.36 -5.11
CA ALA A 207 5.88 -2.35 -5.80
C ALA A 207 5.12 -1.03 -5.96
N CYS A 208 3.82 -1.08 -6.28
CA CYS A 208 2.96 0.10 -6.31
C CYS A 208 2.92 0.82 -4.96
N TYR A 209 2.83 0.07 -3.86
CA TYR A 209 2.87 0.65 -2.52
C TYR A 209 4.22 1.31 -2.22
N ASN A 210 5.32 0.60 -2.46
CA ASN A 210 6.68 1.07 -2.17
C ASN A 210 7.05 2.33 -2.96
N LEU A 211 6.60 2.41 -4.22
CA LEU A 211 6.83 3.57 -5.09
C LEU A 211 5.79 4.68 -4.91
N GLN A 212 4.79 4.49 -4.04
CA GLN A 212 3.62 5.36 -3.90
C GLN A 212 2.89 5.59 -5.24
N TYR A 213 2.95 4.60 -6.13
CA TYR A 213 2.36 4.65 -7.46
C TYR A 213 0.90 4.22 -7.40
N ARG A 214 -0.01 5.18 -7.61
CA ARG A 214 -1.46 4.95 -7.61
C ARG A 214 -1.98 4.97 -9.03
N ASN A 215 -2.21 3.79 -9.59
CA ASN A 215 -2.84 3.61 -10.90
C ASN A 215 -4.12 2.80 -10.73
N LEU A 216 -5.26 3.47 -10.90
CA LEU A 216 -6.57 2.86 -10.71
C LEU A 216 -6.85 1.77 -11.75
N GLU A 217 -6.50 2.01 -13.01
CA GLU A 217 -6.70 1.06 -14.12
C GLU A 217 -5.93 -0.24 -13.87
N LEU A 218 -4.68 -0.16 -13.43
CA LEU A 218 -3.88 -1.32 -13.07
C LEU A 218 -4.50 -2.08 -11.89
N PHE A 219 -4.93 -1.38 -10.85
CA PHE A 219 -5.53 -2.03 -9.68
C PHE A 219 -6.84 -2.73 -10.02
N SER A 220 -7.69 -2.09 -10.82
CA SER A 220 -8.92 -2.70 -11.32
C SER A 220 -8.63 -3.91 -12.19
N ALA A 221 -7.74 -3.80 -13.20
CA ALA A 221 -7.40 -4.93 -14.06
C ALA A 221 -6.86 -6.15 -13.29
N LEU A 222 -6.02 -5.92 -12.28
CA LEU A 222 -5.52 -6.99 -11.41
C LEU A 222 -6.64 -7.58 -10.53
N ALA A 223 -7.52 -6.73 -9.99
CA ALA A 223 -8.64 -7.19 -9.17
C ALA A 223 -9.66 -7.99 -9.98
N ASP A 224 -9.99 -7.55 -11.19
CA ASP A 224 -10.93 -8.20 -12.10
C ASP A 224 -10.39 -9.55 -12.57
N TYR A 225 -9.09 -9.63 -12.90
CA TYR A 225 -8.44 -10.90 -13.22
C TYR A 225 -8.46 -11.87 -12.03
N VAL A 226 -8.08 -11.41 -10.82
CA VAL A 226 -8.05 -12.27 -9.63
C VAL A 226 -9.47 -12.70 -9.22
N SER A 227 -10.48 -11.83 -9.40
CA SER A 227 -11.90 -12.14 -9.12
C SER A 227 -12.43 -13.18 -10.10
N SER A 228 -12.23 -12.97 -11.41
CA SER A 228 -12.68 -13.91 -12.46
C SER A 228 -11.99 -15.28 -12.37
N THR A 229 -10.77 -15.34 -11.83
CA THR A 229 -10.01 -16.58 -11.61
C THR A 229 -10.04 -17.07 -10.16
N ALA A 230 -10.95 -16.57 -9.32
CA ALA A 230 -11.03 -16.89 -7.89
C ALA A 230 -11.24 -18.38 -7.57
N CYS A 231 -11.71 -19.19 -8.52
CA CYS A 231 -11.81 -20.64 -8.38
C CYS A 231 -10.44 -21.35 -8.47
N LEU A 232 -9.45 -20.74 -9.12
CA LEU A 232 -8.10 -21.30 -9.30
C LEU A 232 -7.17 -20.98 -8.12
N TRP A 233 -7.47 -19.92 -7.37
CA TRP A 233 -6.66 -19.47 -6.24
C TRP A 233 -7.02 -20.20 -4.95
N ASP A 234 -6.00 -20.60 -4.20
CA ASP A 234 -6.20 -21.09 -2.84
C ASP A 234 -6.63 -19.94 -1.91
N LYS A 235 -7.29 -20.29 -0.80
CA LYS A 235 -7.83 -19.29 0.14
C LYS A 235 -6.73 -18.41 0.76
N ARG A 236 -5.51 -18.91 0.91
CA ARG A 236 -4.37 -18.13 1.46
C ARG A 236 -3.84 -17.14 0.43
N GLN A 237 -3.81 -17.50 -0.85
CA GLN A 237 -3.46 -16.62 -1.97
C GLN A 237 -4.46 -15.47 -2.07
N ILE A 238 -5.76 -15.75 -1.95
CA ILE A 238 -6.79 -14.70 -1.93
C ILE A 238 -6.58 -13.75 -0.73
N ILE A 239 -6.27 -14.28 0.46
CA ILE A 239 -5.92 -13.44 1.63
C ILE A 239 -4.71 -12.53 1.32
N LEU A 240 -3.69 -13.03 0.63
CA LEU A 240 -2.51 -12.24 0.27
C LEU A 240 -2.85 -11.13 -0.74
N PHE A 241 -3.68 -11.41 -1.75
CA PHE A 241 -4.19 -10.38 -2.65
C PHE A 241 -4.98 -9.31 -1.91
N LEU A 242 -5.93 -9.73 -1.08
CA LEU A 242 -6.75 -8.84 -0.26
C LEU A 242 -5.89 -7.97 0.67
N SER A 243 -4.85 -8.54 1.28
CA SER A 243 -3.88 -7.80 2.10
C SER A 243 -3.06 -6.79 1.29
N ALA A 244 -2.68 -7.13 0.06
CA ALA A 244 -1.93 -6.24 -0.82
C ALA A 244 -2.82 -5.06 -1.30
N PHE A 245 -4.06 -5.33 -1.70
CA PHE A 245 -5.03 -4.28 -2.05
C PHE A 245 -5.37 -3.36 -0.86
N GLU A 246 -5.52 -3.93 0.34
CA GLU A 246 -5.72 -3.15 1.56
C GLU A 246 -4.57 -2.17 1.82
N THR A 247 -3.32 -2.63 1.60
CA THR A 247 -2.12 -1.80 1.77
C THR A 247 -2.10 -0.62 0.79
N LEU A 248 -2.67 -0.81 -0.40
CA LEU A 248 -2.86 0.25 -1.41
C LEU A 248 -4.09 1.15 -1.12
N GLY A 249 -4.95 0.77 -0.17
CA GLY A 249 -6.23 1.42 0.07
C GLY A 249 -7.23 1.24 -1.08
N PHE A 250 -7.06 0.20 -1.91
CA PHE A 250 -7.97 -0.15 -2.99
C PHE A 250 -8.94 -1.24 -2.52
N GLN A 251 -10.23 -1.11 -2.86
CA GLN A 251 -11.27 -2.05 -2.43
C GLN A 251 -11.75 -2.93 -3.59
N PRO A 252 -11.25 -4.18 -3.72
CA PRO A 252 -11.68 -5.11 -4.75
C PRO A 252 -13.01 -5.76 -4.37
N SER A 253 -14.12 -5.04 -4.58
CA SER A 253 -15.45 -5.40 -4.05
C SER A 253 -15.96 -6.79 -4.48
N GLU A 254 -15.67 -7.21 -5.70
CA GLU A 254 -16.05 -8.53 -6.23
C GLU A 254 -15.27 -9.65 -5.54
N LEU A 255 -13.94 -9.57 -5.53
CA LEU A 255 -13.07 -10.51 -4.82
C LEU A 255 -13.43 -10.63 -3.33
N MET A 256 -13.74 -9.51 -2.67
CA MET A 256 -14.17 -9.50 -1.26
C MET A 256 -15.53 -10.17 -1.06
N GLY A 257 -16.43 -10.08 -2.04
CA GLY A 257 -17.71 -10.81 -2.03
C GLY A 257 -17.49 -12.32 -2.12
N ILE A 258 -16.75 -12.75 -3.15
CA ILE A 258 -16.41 -14.16 -3.40
C ILE A 258 -15.67 -14.76 -2.20
N PHE A 259 -14.72 -14.04 -1.62
CA PHE A 259 -13.97 -14.53 -0.46
C PHE A 259 -14.85 -14.63 0.79
N ALA A 260 -15.81 -13.71 0.97
CA ALA A 260 -16.74 -13.79 2.09
C ALA A 260 -17.62 -15.05 2.01
N GLU A 261 -18.08 -15.43 0.81
CA GLU A 261 -18.81 -16.69 0.59
C GLU A 261 -17.95 -17.89 0.98
N LYS A 262 -16.71 -17.97 0.46
CA LYS A 262 -15.75 -19.05 0.78
C LYS A 262 -15.45 -19.17 2.27
N VAL A 263 -15.41 -18.06 3.01
CA VAL A 263 -15.25 -18.05 4.47
C VAL A 263 -16.47 -18.58 5.19
N THR A 264 -17.68 -18.21 4.73
CA THR A 264 -18.94 -18.66 5.35
C THR A 264 -19.31 -20.11 5.04
N GLU A 265 -18.78 -20.67 3.94
CA GLU A 265 -19.00 -22.07 3.54
C GLU A 265 -18.05 -23.03 4.26
N ASP A 266 -16.76 -22.68 4.33
CA ASP A 266 -15.75 -23.47 5.03
C ASP A 266 -14.86 -22.51 5.84
N PRO A 267 -15.18 -22.30 7.13
CA PRO A 267 -14.40 -21.43 8.02
C PRO A 267 -13.19 -22.13 8.66
N GLU A 268 -13.08 -23.46 8.59
CA GLU A 268 -12.07 -24.23 9.34
C GLU A 268 -10.63 -23.96 8.88
N PHE A 269 -10.43 -23.42 7.66
CA PHE A 269 -9.10 -23.03 7.18
C PHE A 269 -8.52 -21.78 7.86
N LEU A 270 -9.34 -21.00 8.59
CA LEU A 270 -8.92 -19.77 9.24
C LEU A 270 -8.19 -20.06 10.56
N ASN A 271 -6.86 -20.14 10.48
CA ASN A 271 -6.01 -19.99 11.66
C ASN A 271 -6.06 -18.54 12.20
N LEU A 272 -5.60 -18.34 13.44
CA LEU A 272 -5.60 -17.03 14.09
C LEU A 272 -4.93 -15.92 13.23
N LYS A 273 -3.79 -16.23 12.59
CA LYS A 273 -3.09 -15.26 11.73
C LYS A 273 -3.95 -14.82 10.55
N ASN A 274 -4.57 -15.77 9.86
CA ASN A 274 -5.44 -15.49 8.71
C ASN A 274 -6.70 -14.75 9.14
N LEU A 275 -7.32 -15.15 10.25
CA LEU A 275 -8.48 -14.47 10.83
C LEU A 275 -8.19 -12.99 11.09
N LEU A 276 -7.05 -12.67 11.73
CA LEU A 276 -6.65 -11.29 12.01
C LEU A 276 -6.41 -10.49 10.73
N ILE A 277 -5.85 -11.10 9.67
CA ILE A 277 -5.69 -10.45 8.37
C ILE A 277 -7.06 -10.16 7.74
N VAL A 278 -7.97 -11.12 7.73
CA VAL A 278 -9.33 -10.94 7.19
C VAL A 278 -10.07 -9.82 7.93
N LEU A 279 -10.07 -9.85 9.27
CA LEU A 279 -10.65 -8.78 10.10
C LEU A 279 -10.05 -7.41 9.79
N ARG A 280 -8.71 -7.34 9.68
CA ARG A 280 -8.01 -6.10 9.32
C ARG A 280 -8.42 -5.60 7.93
N VAL A 281 -8.46 -6.48 6.92
CA VAL A 281 -8.78 -6.09 5.55
C VAL A 281 -10.20 -5.56 5.43
N TYR A 282 -11.18 -6.34 5.90
CA TYR A 282 -12.59 -5.95 5.79
C TYR A 282 -12.88 -4.67 6.57
N SER A 283 -12.32 -4.54 7.79
CA SER A 283 -12.51 -3.33 8.59
C SER A 283 -11.84 -2.09 7.97
N ARG A 284 -10.59 -2.18 7.50
CA ARG A 284 -9.88 -1.02 6.93
C ARG A 284 -10.49 -0.55 5.62
N LEU A 285 -10.87 -1.48 4.75
CA LEU A 285 -11.58 -1.15 3.50
C LEU A 285 -13.08 -0.88 3.73
N ASN A 286 -13.58 -1.05 4.96
CA ASN A 286 -14.98 -0.81 5.33
C ASN A 286 -15.96 -1.55 4.40
N TYR A 287 -15.65 -2.80 4.08
CA TYR A 287 -16.48 -3.63 3.20
C TYR A 287 -17.39 -4.53 4.03
N VAL A 288 -18.67 -4.55 3.69
CA VAL A 288 -19.67 -5.43 4.28
C VAL A 288 -20.32 -6.25 3.15
N PRO A 289 -20.20 -7.59 3.17
CA PRO A 289 -20.78 -8.44 2.13
C PRO A 289 -22.30 -8.23 2.00
N ARG A 290 -22.76 -7.96 0.77
CA ARG A 290 -24.20 -7.80 0.47
C ARG A 290 -24.90 -9.16 0.61
N GLY A 291 -26.14 -9.18 1.11
CA GLY A 291 -26.95 -10.40 1.23
C GLY A 291 -26.57 -11.39 2.33
N GLN A 292 -25.32 -11.38 2.82
CA GLN A 292 -24.83 -12.36 3.81
C GLN A 292 -24.14 -11.74 5.03
N LYS A 293 -24.37 -10.44 5.28
CA LYS A 293 -23.77 -9.66 6.39
C LYS A 293 -23.77 -10.41 7.73
N HIS A 294 -24.94 -10.88 8.16
CA HIS A 294 -25.10 -11.51 9.48
C HIS A 294 -24.29 -12.80 9.58
N ARG A 295 -24.48 -13.73 8.63
CA ARG A 295 -23.75 -15.01 8.58
C ARG A 295 -22.23 -14.81 8.49
N PHE A 296 -21.76 -13.81 7.77
CA PHE A 296 -20.33 -13.50 7.68
C PHE A 296 -19.76 -13.06 9.02
N PHE A 297 -20.40 -12.13 9.72
CA PHE A 297 -19.91 -11.67 11.02
C PHE A 297 -20.04 -12.74 12.11
N GLU A 298 -21.12 -13.51 12.13
CA GLU A 298 -21.27 -14.64 13.06
C GLU A 298 -20.19 -15.71 12.84
N THR A 299 -19.84 -15.99 11.59
CA THR A 299 -18.73 -16.90 11.26
C THR A 299 -17.40 -16.37 11.80
N LEU A 300 -17.10 -15.09 11.57
CA LEU A 300 -15.85 -14.48 12.05
C LEU A 300 -15.78 -14.41 13.59
N ASP A 301 -16.89 -14.07 14.24
CA ASP A 301 -17.00 -14.04 15.70
C ASP A 301 -16.85 -15.45 16.29
N SER A 302 -17.52 -16.45 15.71
CA SER A 302 -17.37 -17.86 16.09
C SER A 302 -15.90 -18.33 15.97
N CYS A 303 -15.23 -17.99 14.87
CA CYS A 303 -13.80 -18.27 14.72
C CYS A 303 -12.95 -17.55 15.77
N LEU A 304 -13.22 -16.29 16.09
CA LEU A 304 -12.54 -15.56 17.15
C LEU A 304 -12.75 -16.23 18.52
N ASN A 305 -13.98 -16.64 18.80
CA ASN A 305 -14.39 -17.32 20.04
C ASN A 305 -13.60 -18.62 20.27
N LYS A 306 -13.23 -19.36 19.22
CA LYS A 306 -12.37 -20.55 19.31
C LYS A 306 -10.96 -20.25 19.84
N TYR A 307 -10.46 -19.03 19.62
CA TYR A 307 -9.10 -18.63 19.98
C TYR A 307 -8.99 -17.80 21.27
N LEU A 308 -10.12 -17.37 21.86
CA LEU A 308 -10.16 -16.54 23.07
C LEU A 308 -9.24 -17.02 24.21
N PRO A 309 -9.19 -18.30 24.59
CA PRO A 309 -8.38 -18.73 25.73
C PRO A 309 -6.86 -18.55 25.56
N GLN A 310 -6.39 -18.40 24.32
CA GLN A 310 -4.96 -18.40 23.98
C GLN A 310 -4.51 -17.16 23.18
N ILE A 311 -5.44 -16.26 22.86
CA ILE A 311 -5.13 -15.08 22.05
C ILE A 311 -4.43 -14.02 22.91
N PRO A 312 -3.32 -13.42 22.45
CA PRO A 312 -2.71 -12.30 23.15
C PRO A 312 -3.67 -11.11 23.21
N ASN A 313 -3.70 -10.39 24.34
CA ASN A 313 -4.57 -9.21 24.54
C ASN A 313 -4.43 -8.16 23.43
N THR A 314 -3.22 -7.99 22.88
CA THR A 314 -2.98 -7.06 21.77
C THR A 314 -3.70 -7.49 20.48
N ASP A 315 -3.76 -8.79 20.20
CA ASP A 315 -4.43 -9.30 19.00
C ASP A 315 -5.95 -9.40 19.21
N LEU A 316 -6.40 -9.70 20.43
CA LEU A 316 -7.81 -9.60 20.83
C LEU A 316 -8.33 -8.18 20.66
N LEU A 317 -7.58 -7.17 21.11
CA LEU A 317 -7.93 -5.76 20.91
C LEU A 317 -8.06 -5.40 19.43
N LYS A 318 -7.13 -5.86 18.58
CA LYS A 318 -7.21 -5.63 17.12
C LYS A 318 -8.45 -6.29 16.51
N ALA A 319 -8.77 -7.51 16.92
CA ALA A 319 -9.93 -8.25 16.43
C ALA A 319 -11.24 -7.57 16.83
N ALA A 320 -11.39 -7.24 18.12
CA ALA A 320 -12.55 -6.52 18.63
C ALA A 320 -12.71 -5.15 17.96
N TYR A 321 -11.63 -4.39 17.85
CA TYR A 321 -11.60 -3.10 17.15
C TYR A 321 -12.03 -3.22 15.68
N ALA A 322 -11.56 -4.24 14.96
CA ALA A 322 -11.93 -4.47 13.57
C ALA A 322 -13.42 -4.79 13.39
N LEU A 323 -13.98 -5.67 14.23
CA LEU A 323 -15.42 -5.98 14.25
C LEU A 323 -16.25 -4.75 14.60
N CYS A 324 -15.82 -3.98 15.60
CA CYS A 324 -16.42 -2.70 15.96
C CYS A 324 -16.44 -1.71 14.79
N ILE A 325 -15.34 -1.55 14.04
CA ILE A 325 -15.33 -0.73 12.82
C ILE A 325 -16.41 -1.19 11.83
N LEU A 326 -16.55 -2.50 11.64
CA LEU A 326 -17.54 -3.10 10.74
C LEU A 326 -18.98 -2.98 11.23
N GLY A 327 -19.18 -2.53 12.48
CA GLY A 327 -20.49 -2.35 13.09
C GLY A 327 -21.05 -3.64 13.68
N TYR A 328 -20.17 -4.54 14.10
CA TYR A 328 -20.49 -5.74 14.85
C TYR A 328 -19.87 -5.64 16.25
N LEU A 329 -20.65 -5.96 17.29
CA LEU A 329 -20.19 -5.93 18.69
C LEU A 329 -19.88 -7.36 19.16
N PRO A 330 -18.60 -7.78 19.21
CA PRO A 330 -18.23 -9.10 19.69
C PRO A 330 -18.23 -9.13 21.22
N HIS A 331 -19.40 -9.38 21.83
CA HIS A 331 -19.60 -9.29 23.27
C HIS A 331 -18.57 -10.09 24.08
N ARG A 332 -18.32 -11.36 23.72
CA ARG A 332 -17.38 -12.22 24.45
C ARG A 332 -15.94 -11.68 24.43
N ALA A 333 -15.46 -11.28 23.25
CA ALA A 333 -14.13 -10.70 23.10
C ALA A 333 -13.99 -9.37 23.86
N ILE A 334 -15.06 -8.56 23.87
CA ILE A 334 -15.09 -7.29 24.62
C ILE A 334 -15.09 -7.56 26.12
N ASP A 335 -15.90 -8.49 26.62
CA ASP A 335 -15.98 -8.82 28.05
C ASP A 335 -14.62 -9.29 28.59
N GLU A 336 -13.90 -10.10 27.82
CA GLU A 336 -12.54 -10.56 28.13
C GLU A 336 -11.51 -9.42 28.13
N LEU A 337 -11.60 -8.48 27.18
CA LEU A 337 -10.75 -7.28 27.17
C LEU A 337 -11.04 -6.33 28.34
N LEU A 338 -12.26 -6.33 28.88
CA LEU A 338 -12.65 -5.44 29.97
C LEU A 338 -12.22 -5.95 31.35
N GLN A 339 -11.81 -7.22 31.48
CA GLN A 339 -11.21 -7.75 32.70
C GLN A 339 -9.97 -6.95 33.09
N LYS A 340 -9.76 -6.77 34.40
CA LYS A 340 -8.76 -5.81 34.93
C LYS A 340 -7.34 -6.15 34.51
N ASP A 341 -6.97 -7.42 34.53
CA ASP A 341 -5.61 -7.89 34.19
C ASP A 341 -5.25 -7.59 32.72
N SER A 342 -6.23 -7.68 31.81
CA SER A 342 -6.06 -7.41 30.38
C SER A 342 -5.82 -5.93 30.08
N ARG A 343 -6.38 -5.01 30.88
CA ARG A 343 -6.24 -3.56 30.67
C ARG A 343 -4.87 -3.06 31.06
N ASP A 344 -4.36 -3.52 32.19
CA ASP A 344 -3.05 -3.10 32.68
C ASP A 344 -1.96 -3.61 31.73
N GLU A 345 -2.05 -4.87 31.27
CA GLU A 345 -1.11 -5.43 30.28
C GLU A 345 -1.06 -4.64 28.96
N LEU A 346 -2.22 -4.21 28.44
CA LEU A 346 -2.30 -3.45 27.19
C LEU A 346 -1.62 -2.08 27.26
N LEU A 347 -1.54 -1.49 28.45
CA LEU A 347 -1.04 -0.14 28.71
C LEU A 347 0.45 -0.09 29.11
N LEU A 348 1.09 -1.25 29.35
CA LEU A 348 2.50 -1.38 29.74
C LEU A 348 3.52 -1.13 28.60
N SER A 349 3.10 -1.08 27.34
CA SER A 349 4.04 -0.87 26.20
C SER A 349 4.44 0.60 26.03
N ASP A 350 5.72 0.89 25.79
CA ASP A 350 6.23 2.25 25.58
C ASP A 350 6.06 2.79 24.14
N GLY A 351 5.87 4.10 24.01
CA GLY A 351 5.92 4.85 22.74
C GLY A 351 4.67 4.80 21.85
N LEU A 352 4.87 4.89 20.53
CA LEU A 352 3.81 4.99 19.49
C LEU A 352 2.82 3.81 19.48
N TYR A 353 3.25 2.63 19.94
CA TYR A 353 2.38 1.46 20.05
C TYR A 353 1.31 1.63 21.13
N LYS A 354 1.61 2.40 22.19
CA LYS A 354 0.66 2.71 23.26
C LYS A 354 -0.50 3.57 22.76
N GLU A 355 -0.18 4.67 22.06
CA GLU A 355 -1.19 5.59 21.53
C GLU A 355 -2.16 4.90 20.57
N GLN A 356 -1.65 3.98 19.74
CA GLN A 356 -2.48 3.19 18.84
C GLN A 356 -3.43 2.26 19.60
N LYS A 357 -2.94 1.54 20.61
CA LYS A 357 -3.77 0.66 21.45
C LYS A 357 -4.83 1.46 22.21
N GLU A 358 -4.47 2.59 22.80
CA GLU A 358 -5.42 3.47 23.47
C GLU A 358 -6.49 4.01 22.52
N MET A 359 -6.11 4.38 21.29
CA MET A 359 -7.06 4.79 20.26
C MET A 359 -8.03 3.66 19.92
N MET A 360 -7.54 2.44 19.73
CA MET A 360 -8.40 1.26 19.49
C MET A 360 -9.36 1.03 20.65
N LEU A 361 -8.87 1.04 21.90
CA LEU A 361 -9.69 0.84 23.10
C LEU A 361 -10.76 1.93 23.24
N ARG A 362 -10.42 3.19 22.96
CA ARG A 362 -11.39 4.29 22.92
C ARG A 362 -12.47 4.07 21.86
N CYS A 363 -12.09 3.59 20.67
CA CYS A 363 -13.05 3.27 19.63
C CYS A 363 -13.97 2.09 20.01
N VAL A 364 -13.42 1.03 20.63
CA VAL A 364 -14.22 -0.09 21.12
C VAL A 364 -15.25 0.38 22.14
N LYS A 365 -14.84 1.19 23.14
CA LYS A 365 -15.77 1.78 24.13
C LYS A 365 -16.86 2.62 23.47
N ALA A 366 -16.50 3.48 22.52
CA ALA A 366 -17.47 4.28 21.78
C ALA A 366 -18.46 3.40 20.99
N CYS A 367 -18.02 2.27 20.42
CA CYS A 367 -18.92 1.32 19.77
C CYS A 367 -19.81 0.61 20.79
N MET A 368 -19.32 0.21 21.96
CA MET A 368 -20.17 -0.39 22.99
C MET A 368 -21.32 0.53 23.40
N GLU A 369 -21.06 1.84 23.48
CA GLU A 369 -22.08 2.81 23.87
C GLU A 369 -23.02 3.16 22.71
N LEU A 370 -22.47 3.52 21.54
CA LEU A 370 -23.26 4.00 20.40
C LEU A 370 -23.86 2.87 19.53
N ASP A 371 -23.23 1.70 19.51
CA ASP A 371 -23.71 0.53 18.77
C ASP A 371 -24.59 -0.41 19.61
N SER A 372 -24.78 -0.14 20.91
CA SER A 372 -25.73 -0.88 21.75
C SER A 372 -27.17 -0.74 21.23
N PRO A 373 -27.97 -1.82 21.25
CA PRO A 373 -29.40 -1.74 20.96
C PRO A 373 -30.18 -0.87 21.96
N SER A 374 -29.63 -0.64 23.15
CA SER A 374 -30.23 0.22 24.18
C SER A 374 -29.87 1.71 24.02
N PHE A 375 -29.06 2.07 23.02
CA PHE A 375 -28.65 3.45 22.82
C PHE A 375 -29.86 4.31 22.44
N THR A 376 -30.17 5.30 23.29
CA THR A 376 -31.20 6.30 23.02
C THR A 376 -30.52 7.57 22.54
N LYS A 377 -31.01 8.13 21.42
CA LYS A 377 -30.49 9.37 20.86
C LYS A 377 -30.53 10.47 21.94
N PRO A 378 -29.39 11.11 22.29
CA PRO A 378 -29.40 12.22 23.22
C PRO A 378 -30.19 13.39 22.60
N GLY A 379 -31.09 14.01 23.37
CA GLY A 379 -31.86 15.18 22.94
C GLY A 379 -30.99 16.41 22.70
N PHE A 380 -29.85 16.49 23.40
CA PHE A 380 -28.83 17.51 23.21
C PHE A 380 -27.46 16.91 23.47
N VAL A 381 -26.50 17.14 22.57
CA VAL A 381 -25.09 16.81 22.78
C VAL A 381 -24.36 18.12 23.07
N LEU A 382 -23.82 18.27 24.27
CA LEU A 382 -22.99 19.42 24.63
C LEU A 382 -21.81 19.52 23.65
N THR A 383 -21.76 20.64 22.94
CA THR A 383 -20.73 20.97 21.95
C THR A 383 -19.80 22.02 22.50
N GLU A 384 -18.51 21.71 22.59
CA GLU A 384 -17.49 22.71 22.93
C GLU A 384 -16.93 23.34 21.65
N ASN A 385 -17.02 24.66 21.54
CA ASN A 385 -16.43 25.42 20.43
C ASN A 385 -14.96 25.73 20.76
N PHE A 386 -14.05 25.45 19.83
CA PHE A 386 -12.64 25.83 19.95
C PHE A 386 -12.18 26.65 18.75
N SER A 387 -11.35 27.66 19.01
CA SER A 387 -10.53 28.31 18.00
C SER A 387 -9.28 27.45 17.75
N SER A 388 -9.13 26.88 16.55
CA SER A 388 -7.91 26.20 16.13
C SER A 388 -7.51 26.64 14.74
N LEU A 389 -6.22 26.49 14.37
CA LEU A 389 -5.69 26.80 13.05
C LEU A 389 -6.55 26.16 11.93
N VAL A 390 -7.33 27.00 11.27
CA VAL A 390 -8.27 26.63 10.21
C VAL A 390 -7.47 26.36 8.92
N SER A 391 -7.58 25.14 8.39
CA SER A 391 -6.96 24.75 7.12
C SER A 391 -7.51 25.60 5.96
N LEU A 392 -6.77 25.70 4.85
CA LEU A 392 -7.19 26.48 3.66
C LEU A 392 -8.55 26.05 3.12
N SER A 393 -8.88 24.75 3.14
CA SER A 393 -10.20 24.26 2.71
C SER A 393 -11.31 24.73 3.63
N LEU A 394 -11.06 24.73 4.94
CA LEU A 394 -12.04 25.15 5.93
C LEU A 394 -12.29 26.65 5.88
N ARG A 395 -11.26 27.48 5.62
CA ARG A 395 -11.46 28.94 5.42
C ARG A 395 -12.31 29.22 4.19
N LYS A 396 -12.00 28.56 3.08
CA LYS A 396 -12.78 28.70 1.84
C LYS A 396 -14.23 28.22 2.03
N ALA A 397 -14.43 27.13 2.76
CA ALA A 397 -15.76 26.65 3.11
C ALA A 397 -16.52 27.64 4.00
N GLN A 398 -15.85 28.25 4.98
CA GLN A 398 -16.43 29.30 5.82
C GLN A 398 -16.87 30.50 4.98
N GLU A 399 -16.00 31.03 4.10
CA GLU A 399 -16.35 32.13 3.19
C GLU A 399 -17.57 31.79 2.33
N ALA A 400 -17.58 30.60 1.71
CA ALA A 400 -18.68 30.16 0.86
C ALA A 400 -19.99 29.92 1.65
N LEU A 401 -19.90 29.45 2.90
CA LEU A 401 -21.09 29.30 3.77
C LEU A 401 -21.65 30.67 4.20
N ILE A 402 -20.80 31.65 4.51
CA ILE A 402 -21.24 33.01 4.83
C ILE A 402 -21.92 33.65 3.62
N GLU A 403 -21.34 33.50 2.43
CA GLU A 403 -21.94 34.00 1.18
C GLU A 403 -23.30 33.34 0.90
N LEU A 404 -23.41 32.03 1.14
CA LEU A 404 -24.62 31.26 0.88
C LEU A 404 -25.74 31.51 1.90
N LEU A 405 -25.39 31.62 3.19
CA LEU A 405 -26.34 31.65 4.31
C LEU A 405 -26.58 33.08 4.85
N GLY A 406 -25.73 34.03 4.48
CA GLY A 406 -25.83 35.46 4.81
C GLY A 406 -25.20 35.85 6.16
N ASP A 407 -25.01 34.92 7.10
CA ASP A 407 -24.48 35.21 8.44
C ASP A 407 -23.70 34.01 9.02
N GLU A 408 -22.69 34.28 9.85
CA GLU A 408 -21.94 33.28 10.62
C GLU A 408 -22.82 32.58 11.66
N ASN A 409 -23.92 33.21 12.12
CA ASN A 409 -24.86 32.63 13.08
C ASN A 409 -25.66 31.43 12.54
N MET A 410 -25.52 31.12 11.25
CA MET A 410 -26.24 30.05 10.55
C MET A 410 -25.51 28.70 10.56
N PHE A 411 -24.25 28.65 11.02
CA PHE A 411 -23.48 27.40 11.14
C PHE A 411 -22.51 27.43 12.32
N ARG A 412 -22.22 26.28 12.92
CA ARG A 412 -21.16 26.15 13.94
C ARG A 412 -19.92 25.57 13.29
N GLN A 413 -18.77 26.13 13.62
CA GLN A 413 -17.49 25.61 13.15
C GLN A 413 -16.78 24.84 14.27
N ASN A 414 -16.01 23.82 13.88
CA ASN A 414 -15.08 23.09 14.76
C ASN A 414 -15.78 22.45 15.98
N VAL A 415 -16.93 21.85 15.75
CA VAL A 415 -17.78 21.27 16.80
C VAL A 415 -17.14 19.99 17.34
N ARG A 416 -16.83 19.97 18.63
CA ARG A 416 -16.38 18.76 19.33
C ARG A 416 -17.56 18.08 20.01
N LEU A 417 -17.64 16.78 19.83
CA LEU A 417 -18.64 15.91 20.41
C LEU A 417 -17.96 14.94 21.39
N PRO A 418 -18.74 14.26 22.26
CA PRO A 418 -18.27 13.11 23.03
C PRO A 418 -17.52 12.09 22.15
N TYR A 419 -16.74 11.22 22.80
CA TYR A 419 -15.91 10.21 22.12
C TYR A 419 -14.81 10.80 21.21
N LYS A 420 -14.45 12.08 21.43
CA LYS A 420 -13.49 12.84 20.61
C LYS A 420 -13.90 12.93 19.14
N TYR A 421 -15.20 12.84 18.86
CA TYR A 421 -15.68 13.17 17.53
C TYR A 421 -15.60 14.67 17.28
N HIS A 422 -15.41 14.99 16.02
CA HIS A 422 -15.18 16.34 15.56
C HIS A 422 -15.95 16.54 14.26
N ILE A 423 -16.65 17.66 14.14
CA ILE A 423 -17.36 18.08 12.95
C ILE A 423 -16.77 19.42 12.51
N ASP A 424 -16.49 19.56 11.22
CA ASP A 424 -15.91 20.79 10.69
C ASP A 424 -16.95 21.92 10.65
N PHE A 425 -18.15 21.63 10.14
CA PHE A 425 -19.30 22.52 10.18
C PHE A 425 -20.61 21.78 10.53
N GLU A 426 -21.34 22.30 11.52
CA GLU A 426 -22.71 21.88 11.85
C GLU A 426 -23.70 22.92 11.32
N ILE A 427 -24.74 22.46 10.61
CA ILE A 427 -25.83 23.31 10.12
C ILE A 427 -27.15 22.73 10.60
N VAL A 428 -28.02 23.56 11.17
CA VAL A 428 -29.34 23.14 11.65
C VAL A 428 -30.39 23.56 10.62
N MET A 429 -31.30 22.65 10.29
CA MET A 429 -32.34 22.82 9.30
C MET A 429 -33.70 22.46 9.87
N ASP A 430 -34.76 22.95 9.23
CA ASP A 430 -36.12 22.48 9.46
C ASP A 430 -36.30 20.99 9.10
N SER A 431 -37.41 20.39 9.56
CA SER A 431 -37.72 18.97 9.32
C SER A 431 -37.80 18.61 7.85
N GLU A 432 -38.16 19.57 6.98
CA GLU A 432 -38.31 19.40 5.54
C GLU A 432 -37.02 19.67 4.74
N ARG A 433 -35.92 20.04 5.40
CA ARG A 433 -34.65 20.37 4.74
C ARG A 433 -34.77 21.49 3.70
N LYS A 434 -35.66 22.46 3.93
CA LYS A 434 -35.90 23.62 3.05
C LYS A 434 -35.31 24.92 3.59
N LYS A 435 -35.23 25.07 4.90
CA LYS A 435 -34.73 26.30 5.54
C LYS A 435 -33.65 25.99 6.56
N VAL A 436 -32.58 26.78 6.52
CA VAL A 436 -31.53 26.79 7.54
C VAL A 436 -32.00 27.64 8.72
N LEU A 437 -31.81 27.14 9.93
CA LEU A 437 -32.24 27.79 11.17
C LEU A 437 -31.04 28.41 11.90
N PRO A 438 -31.16 29.62 12.47
CA PRO A 438 -30.12 30.19 13.30
C PRO A 438 -29.84 29.34 14.54
N ILE A 439 -28.57 29.16 14.88
CA ILE A 439 -28.15 28.25 15.96
C ILE A 439 -28.68 28.69 17.32
N ALA A 440 -28.63 29.99 17.62
CA ALA A 440 -29.04 30.56 18.90
C ALA A 440 -30.51 30.28 19.25
N ALA A 441 -31.37 30.04 18.25
CA ALA A 441 -32.79 29.75 18.47
C ALA A 441 -33.08 28.25 18.76
N THR A 442 -32.08 27.38 18.58
CA THR A 442 -32.25 25.91 18.64
C THR A 442 -31.63 25.24 19.86
N ASP A 443 -30.87 26.00 20.68
CA ASP A 443 -30.31 25.49 21.94
C ASP A 443 -31.33 25.52 23.10
N ASP A 444 -32.39 26.33 23.00
CA ASP A 444 -33.46 26.45 24.01
C ASP A 444 -34.61 25.46 23.83
N HIS A 445 -34.69 24.76 22.68
CA HIS A 445 -35.77 23.83 22.38
C HIS A 445 -35.20 22.49 21.92
N ALA A 446 -35.35 21.48 22.77
CA ALA A 446 -35.10 20.06 22.46
C ALA A 446 -36.18 19.50 21.51
N ASP A 447 -36.50 20.25 20.46
CA ASP A 447 -37.61 19.94 19.58
C ASP A 447 -37.21 18.90 18.54
N SER A 448 -38.03 17.86 18.44
CA SER A 448 -37.86 16.70 17.55
C SER A 448 -37.98 17.03 16.04
N SER A 449 -38.20 18.30 15.70
CA SER A 449 -38.54 18.79 14.36
C SER A 449 -37.36 19.36 13.57
N VAL A 450 -36.11 19.26 14.05
CA VAL A 450 -34.92 19.80 13.36
C VAL A 450 -34.01 18.71 12.79
N GLN A 451 -33.45 18.95 11.60
CA GLN A 451 -32.40 18.13 11.00
C GLN A 451 -31.04 18.79 11.20
N ARG A 452 -30.03 18.02 11.66
CA ARG A 452 -28.66 18.52 11.83
C ARG A 452 -27.76 17.96 10.74
N LEU A 453 -27.16 18.80 9.93
CA LEU A 453 -26.15 18.42 8.94
C LEU A 453 -24.76 18.50 9.57
N ALA A 454 -23.94 17.47 9.35
CA ALA A 454 -22.53 17.47 9.76
C ALA A 454 -21.63 17.40 8.53
N PHE A 455 -20.95 18.51 8.21
CA PHE A 455 -19.95 18.55 7.16
C PHE A 455 -18.60 18.10 7.71
N LEU A 456 -18.03 17.10 7.04
CA LEU A 456 -16.68 16.59 7.31
C LEU A 456 -15.81 16.81 6.09
N PHE A 457 -14.78 17.63 6.25
CA PHE A 457 -13.76 17.98 5.27
C PHE A 457 -12.59 17.01 5.42
N VAL A 458 -12.55 16.00 4.57
CA VAL A 458 -11.72 14.81 4.75
C VAL A 458 -10.61 14.71 3.69
N PRO A 459 -9.37 14.33 4.07
CA PRO A 459 -8.31 14.06 3.11
C PRO A 459 -8.63 12.85 2.22
N LEU A 460 -8.15 12.87 0.96
CA LEU A 460 -8.38 11.77 0.01
C LEU A 460 -7.90 10.39 0.51
N ALA A 461 -6.89 10.36 1.37
CA ALA A 461 -6.36 9.12 1.94
C ALA A 461 -7.34 8.38 2.88
N ALA A 462 -8.42 9.03 3.32
CA ALA A 462 -9.45 8.39 4.14
C ALA A 462 -10.55 7.69 3.30
N PHE A 463 -10.48 7.79 1.97
CA PHE A 463 -11.36 7.08 1.04
C PHE A 463 -10.60 5.92 0.38
N CYS A 464 -11.34 4.94 -0.12
CA CYS A 464 -10.75 3.90 -0.96
C CYS A 464 -10.37 4.50 -2.32
N VAL A 465 -9.19 4.14 -2.83
CA VAL A 465 -8.63 4.67 -4.08
C VAL A 465 -9.64 4.53 -5.22
N GLY A 466 -9.84 5.62 -5.98
CA GLY A 466 -10.77 5.66 -7.10
C GLY A 466 -12.24 5.90 -6.73
N THR A 467 -12.58 5.95 -5.45
CA THR A 467 -13.99 6.04 -4.99
C THR A 467 -14.20 7.14 -3.94
N THR A 468 -15.46 7.40 -3.60
CA THR A 468 -15.87 8.19 -2.42
C THR A 468 -16.25 7.30 -1.24
N HIS A 469 -15.96 6.00 -1.31
CA HIS A 469 -16.24 5.06 -0.23
C HIS A 469 -15.28 5.29 0.95
N PRO A 470 -15.79 5.57 2.16
CA PRO A 470 -14.95 5.85 3.32
C PRO A 470 -14.28 4.58 3.83
N GLN A 471 -12.98 4.67 4.14
CA GLN A 471 -12.26 3.61 4.86
C GLN A 471 -12.77 3.47 6.30
N GLY A 472 -12.39 2.37 6.97
CA GLY A 472 -12.96 1.89 8.24
C GLY A 472 -13.20 2.96 9.30
N LYS A 473 -12.16 3.72 9.65
CA LYS A 473 -12.26 4.76 10.69
C LYS A 473 -13.27 5.86 10.34
N LEU A 474 -13.28 6.28 9.07
CA LEU A 474 -14.21 7.30 8.59
C LEU A 474 -15.63 6.72 8.46
N GLY A 475 -15.77 5.47 8.03
CA GLY A 475 -17.03 4.74 7.99
C GLY A 475 -17.66 4.63 9.37
N MET A 476 -16.88 4.24 10.37
CA MET A 476 -17.31 4.18 11.78
C MET A 476 -17.72 5.57 12.30
N LYS A 477 -16.90 6.61 12.07
CA LYS A 477 -17.26 7.99 12.44
C LYS A 477 -18.58 8.43 11.81
N LYS A 478 -18.76 8.18 10.50
CA LYS A 478 -20.01 8.47 9.79
C LYS A 478 -21.19 7.74 10.42
N ARG A 479 -21.06 6.44 10.69
CA ARG A 479 -22.10 5.63 11.35
C ARG A 479 -22.48 6.20 12.71
N HIS A 480 -21.50 6.53 13.54
CA HIS A 480 -21.72 7.02 14.91
C HIS A 480 -22.36 8.41 14.93
N LEU A 481 -21.92 9.33 14.07
CA LEU A 481 -22.56 10.64 13.92
C LEU A 481 -24.00 10.52 13.44
N ASN A 482 -24.30 9.60 12.51
CA ASN A 482 -25.67 9.31 12.10
C ASN A 482 -26.54 8.86 13.28
N LYS A 483 -26.01 8.02 14.18
CA LYS A 483 -26.71 7.59 15.41
C LYS A 483 -26.91 8.73 16.41
N LEU A 484 -25.97 9.66 16.49
CA LEU A 484 -26.11 10.90 17.27
C LEU A 484 -27.14 11.87 16.68
N GLY A 485 -27.73 11.55 15.52
CA GLY A 485 -28.78 12.34 14.88
C GLY A 485 -28.30 13.33 13.83
N TYR A 486 -27.05 13.20 13.36
CA TYR A 486 -26.50 14.02 12.29
C TYR A 486 -26.69 13.37 10.92
N HIS A 487 -27.05 14.16 9.92
CA HIS A 487 -26.89 13.78 8.53
C HIS A 487 -25.47 14.14 8.06
N VAL A 488 -24.61 13.13 7.96
CA VAL A 488 -23.18 13.35 7.65
C VAL A 488 -22.93 13.52 6.16
N ILE A 489 -22.32 14.65 5.80
CA ILE A 489 -21.86 14.99 4.45
C ILE A 489 -20.34 14.94 4.43
N LEU A 490 -19.78 14.02 3.65
CA LEU A 490 -18.34 13.90 3.46
C LEU A 490 -17.91 14.73 2.25
N VAL A 491 -16.96 15.64 2.45
CA VAL A 491 -16.40 16.52 1.42
C VAL A 491 -14.91 16.22 1.25
N PRO A 492 -14.45 15.76 0.06
CA PRO A 492 -13.03 15.55 -0.19
C PRO A 492 -12.26 16.88 -0.26
N ASN A 493 -11.30 17.08 0.66
CA ASN A 493 -10.60 18.36 0.83
C ASN A 493 -9.92 18.86 -0.43
N LYS A 494 -9.16 17.99 -1.11
CA LYS A 494 -8.38 18.39 -2.29
C LYS A 494 -9.28 18.88 -3.42
N LYS A 495 -10.35 18.13 -3.72
CA LYS A 495 -11.32 18.52 -4.76
C LYS A 495 -12.01 19.83 -4.43
N PHE A 496 -12.37 20.06 -3.17
CA PHE A 496 -13.01 21.30 -2.75
C PHE A 496 -12.05 22.51 -2.78
N GLN A 497 -10.77 22.30 -2.43
CA GLN A 497 -9.75 23.34 -2.54
C GLN A 497 -9.58 23.84 -3.97
N GLU A 498 -9.60 22.93 -4.94
CA GLU A 498 -9.40 23.20 -6.38
C GLU A 498 -10.58 23.92 -7.07
N MET A 499 -11.77 23.97 -6.46
CA MET A 499 -12.95 24.67 -7.02
C MET A 499 -12.71 26.19 -7.13
N THR A 500 -13.52 26.91 -7.92
CA THR A 500 -13.61 28.38 -7.78
C THR A 500 -14.39 28.77 -6.52
N LYS A 501 -14.62 30.07 -6.26
CA LYS A 501 -15.44 30.50 -5.12
C LYS A 501 -16.92 30.22 -5.41
N GLU A 502 -17.36 30.56 -6.61
CA GLU A 502 -18.70 30.37 -7.14
C GLU A 502 -19.07 28.88 -7.15
N ASP A 503 -18.19 28.03 -7.69
CA ASP A 503 -18.40 26.57 -7.70
C ASP A 503 -18.49 26.00 -6.27
N ALA A 504 -17.73 26.55 -5.31
CA ALA A 504 -17.77 26.10 -3.93
C ALA A 504 -19.10 26.46 -3.26
N VAL A 505 -19.64 27.65 -3.52
CA VAL A 505 -20.97 28.08 -3.07
C VAL A 505 -22.06 27.19 -3.67
N GLU A 506 -22.04 26.96 -4.98
CA GLU A 506 -23.01 26.09 -5.65
C GLU A 506 -22.91 24.64 -5.15
N PHE A 507 -21.69 24.12 -4.96
CA PHE A 507 -21.47 22.79 -4.41
C PHE A 507 -22.07 22.65 -3.00
N LEU A 508 -21.80 23.61 -2.10
CA LEU A 508 -22.35 23.58 -0.74
C LEU A 508 -23.87 23.75 -0.75
N LYS A 509 -24.42 24.64 -1.59
CA LYS A 509 -25.86 24.78 -1.79
C LYS A 509 -26.50 23.46 -2.22
N GLY A 510 -25.92 22.78 -3.20
CA GLY A 510 -26.37 21.46 -3.63
C GLY A 510 -26.30 20.42 -2.52
N LYS A 511 -25.26 20.44 -1.66
CA LYS A 511 -25.15 19.52 -0.53
C LYS A 511 -26.10 19.83 0.62
N ILE A 512 -26.40 21.10 0.88
CA ILE A 512 -27.31 21.51 1.97
C ILE A 512 -28.75 21.18 1.59
N TYR A 513 -29.20 21.54 0.39
CA TYR A 513 -30.61 21.49 0.01
C TYR A 513 -31.03 20.26 -0.82
N SER A 514 -30.12 19.34 -1.15
CA SER A 514 -30.50 18.10 -1.85
C SER A 514 -31.20 17.11 -0.91
N GLU A 515 -32.46 16.78 -1.22
CA GLU A 515 -33.29 15.84 -0.45
C GLU A 515 -32.84 14.37 -0.57
N ASN A 516 -31.96 14.02 -1.53
CA ASN A 516 -31.54 12.63 -1.78
C ASN A 516 -30.05 12.52 -2.15
N ALA A 517 -29.22 12.10 -1.19
CA ALA A 517 -27.97 11.42 -1.53
C ALA A 517 -28.18 9.90 -1.40
N LEU A 518 -28.97 9.33 -2.31
CA LEU A 518 -28.80 7.93 -2.69
C LEU A 518 -27.36 7.74 -3.18
N PRO A 519 -26.74 6.56 -2.99
CA PRO A 519 -25.38 6.31 -3.44
C PRO A 519 -25.29 6.61 -4.94
N PHE A 520 -24.40 7.51 -5.33
CA PHE A 520 -24.11 7.80 -6.73
C PHE A 520 -23.90 6.47 -7.47
N SER A 521 -24.76 6.18 -8.42
CA SER A 521 -24.54 5.15 -9.44
C SER A 521 -23.26 5.49 -10.19
N GLU A 522 -22.37 4.52 -10.29
CA GLU A 522 -21.21 4.52 -11.17
C GLU A 522 -21.69 4.80 -12.60
N VAL A 523 -21.43 6.02 -13.09
CA VAL A 523 -21.48 6.29 -14.52
C VAL A 523 -20.09 5.96 -15.05
N THR A 524 -19.95 4.74 -15.57
CA THR A 524 -18.96 4.41 -16.59
C THR A 524 -19.17 5.37 -17.75
N VAL A 525 -18.20 6.23 -18.01
CA VAL A 525 -18.11 6.97 -19.28
C VAL A 525 -17.65 5.95 -20.32
N GLN A 526 -18.63 5.33 -20.99
CA GLN A 526 -18.44 4.73 -22.31
C GLN A 526 -18.88 5.74 -23.36
N ASP A 527 -17.96 5.96 -24.30
CA ASP A 527 -18.13 6.35 -25.70
C ASP A 527 -19.00 7.56 -26.06
N ASN A 528 -18.33 8.55 -26.65
CA ASN A 528 -18.78 9.15 -27.90
C ASN A 528 -17.57 9.65 -28.72
N ASN A 529 -17.37 8.95 -29.85
CA ASN A 529 -16.44 9.16 -30.97
C ASN A 529 -14.97 8.75 -30.81
#